data_AF-A0A7S1K8W0-F1
#
_entry.id   AF-A0A7S1K8W0-F1
#
_cell.length_a   1.000
_cell.length_b   1.000
_cell.length_c   1.000
_cell.angle_alpha   90.00
_cell.angle_beta   90.00
_cell.angle_gamma   90.00
#
_symmetry.space_group_name_H-M   'P 1'
#
loop_
_entity.id
_entity.type
_entity.pdbx_description
1 polymer ?
#
loop_
_entity_poly.entity_id
_entity_poly.type
_entity_poly.pdbx_seq_one_letter_code
_entity_poly.pdbx_strand_id
1 'polypeptide(L)'
;FFGKSIPLFPMAFMTSLRTCSACATAPMLQSSRFLCSHSLPPGGVTAWVRRFGSRRKLTAEEIEMPFAGVLAKQYVHRPEFKKTYEGIPILRQLEYDGTLVDGIELPFPLEEGVAMYQTMLKLTVYDQIMYDIQRQGRISFYMTNSGEEAAQVGSSAALDLGDVIFPQYRELGV
;
A
#
# COMPACT_ATOMS: atom_id res chain seq x y z
N PHE A 1 -33.01 36.82 7.35
CA PHE A 1 -32.74 37.91 8.31
C PHE A 1 -31.68 37.40 9.27
N PHE A 2 -30.46 37.98 9.17
CA PHE A 2 -29.24 37.79 9.98
C PHE A 2 -28.71 36.35 10.18
N GLY A 3 -27.49 35.96 9.79
CA GLY A 3 -26.28 36.72 9.46
C GLY A 3 -25.23 36.58 10.57
N LYS A 4 -24.06 36.00 10.21
CA LYS A 4 -22.71 35.95 10.84
C LYS A 4 -22.12 34.54 10.58
N SER A 5 -21.11 34.22 9.77
CA SER A 5 -19.92 34.83 9.14
C SER A 5 -18.75 35.24 10.07
N ILE A 6 -17.73 34.35 10.11
CA ILE A 6 -16.25 34.57 10.08
C ILE A 6 -15.56 34.94 11.43
N PRO A 7 -14.24 34.66 11.72
CA PRO A 7 -13.11 34.06 10.95
C PRO A 7 -12.41 32.84 11.63
N LEU A 8 -11.65 31.93 10.98
CA LEU A 8 -10.35 32.02 10.27
C LEU A 8 -9.18 32.61 11.10
N PHE A 9 -8.43 31.73 11.78
CA PHE A 9 -7.11 32.03 12.37
C PHE A 9 -6.01 31.41 11.51
N PRO A 10 -5.07 32.21 10.97
CA PRO A 10 -3.72 31.76 10.69
C PRO A 10 -2.71 32.64 11.44
N MET A 11 -1.77 32.04 12.17
CA MET A 11 -0.51 32.72 12.50
C MET A 11 0.64 31.72 12.60
N ALA A 12 1.63 31.97 11.73
CA ALA A 12 2.98 31.44 11.78
C ALA A 12 3.74 32.00 12.98
N PHE A 13 4.65 31.21 13.55
CA PHE A 13 5.75 31.65 14.41
C PHE A 13 6.98 30.80 14.07
N MET A 14 7.88 31.33 13.25
CA MET A 14 9.18 31.90 13.64
C MET A 14 10.11 30.94 14.40
N THR A 15 10.98 30.33 13.60
CA THR A 15 12.42 30.14 13.81
C THR A 15 13.04 30.85 15.02
N SER A 16 13.72 30.09 15.89
CA SER A 16 14.72 30.60 16.83
C SER A 16 15.97 29.71 16.78
N LEU A 17 17.00 30.26 16.13
CA LEU A 17 18.39 29.82 16.21
C LEU A 17 18.92 30.08 17.63
N ARG A 18 19.55 29.09 18.24
CA ARG A 18 20.49 29.28 19.36
C ARG A 18 21.91 28.98 18.89
N THR A 19 22.66 30.04 18.66
CA THR A 19 24.11 30.15 18.94
C THR A 19 24.27 30.23 20.48
N CYS A 20 25.38 29.98 21.19
CA CYS A 20 26.84 29.84 21.00
C CYS A 20 27.34 29.27 22.37
N SER A 21 28.44 28.51 22.53
CA SER A 21 29.80 29.02 22.78
C SER A 21 30.58 28.07 23.73
N ALA A 22 31.92 28.07 23.61
CA ALA A 22 32.99 27.51 24.46
C ALA A 22 33.37 26.02 24.24
N CYS A 23 34.63 25.60 24.13
CA CYS A 23 35.98 26.19 24.24
C CYS A 23 36.96 25.22 23.53
N ALA A 24 37.74 25.62 22.52
CA ALA A 24 39.16 26.02 22.62
C ALA A 24 40.11 25.04 23.34
N THR A 25 40.94 24.30 22.57
CA THR A 25 42.41 24.21 22.73
C THR A 25 43.03 23.33 21.62
N ALA A 26 43.99 23.90 20.88
CA ALA A 26 44.93 23.23 19.95
C ALA A 26 46.30 23.06 20.65
N PRO A 27 47.24 22.20 20.17
CA PRO A 27 48.14 22.51 19.03
C PRO A 27 48.42 21.28 18.11
N MET A 28 48.59 21.40 16.79
CA MET A 28 49.72 21.89 15.97
C MET A 28 50.94 20.95 15.89
N LEU A 29 51.09 20.23 14.77
CA LEU A 29 52.36 19.78 14.11
C LEU A 29 51.99 19.18 12.73
N GLN A 30 52.06 19.89 11.59
CA GLN A 30 53.19 20.35 10.74
C GLN A 30 53.51 19.42 9.54
N SER A 31 53.29 19.99 8.34
CA SER A 31 54.03 19.75 7.08
C SER A 31 53.78 18.42 6.34
N SER A 32 53.75 18.30 5.00
CA SER A 32 54.20 19.18 3.92
C SER A 32 53.75 18.64 2.55
N ARG A 33 53.34 19.55 1.65
CA ARG A 33 53.47 19.53 0.16
C ARG A 33 52.68 18.41 -0.61
N PHE A 34 51.99 18.65 -1.72
CA PHE A 34 52.29 19.49 -2.89
C PHE A 34 51.01 19.97 -3.62
N LEU A 35 51.10 21.22 -4.08
CA LEU A 35 50.38 21.94 -5.16
C LEU A 35 50.27 21.13 -6.48
N CYS A 36 49.51 21.44 -7.54
CA CYS A 36 48.41 22.35 -7.92
C CYS A 36 48.14 22.04 -9.43
N SER A 37 46.95 22.42 -9.91
CA SER A 37 46.63 22.82 -11.30
C SER A 37 46.84 21.84 -12.47
N HIS A 38 45.73 21.39 -13.06
CA HIS A 38 45.60 21.46 -14.52
C HIS A 38 44.26 22.07 -14.94
N SER A 39 44.41 23.03 -15.84
CA SER A 39 43.49 23.98 -16.43
C SER A 39 42.48 23.33 -17.39
N LEU A 40 41.22 23.76 -17.30
CA LEU A 40 40.20 23.62 -18.34
C LEU A 40 40.56 24.48 -19.57
N PRO A 41 40.45 23.98 -20.81
CA PRO A 41 40.42 24.84 -22.00
C PRO A 41 38.98 25.33 -22.29
N PRO A 42 38.81 26.53 -22.87
CA PRO A 42 37.51 27.14 -23.12
C PRO A 42 36.95 26.76 -24.50
N GLY A 43 35.62 26.72 -24.61
CA GLY A 43 34.90 26.85 -25.88
C GLY A 43 34.99 25.65 -26.82
N GLY A 44 34.14 24.66 -26.60
CA GLY A 44 33.83 23.64 -27.60
C GLY A 44 32.45 23.09 -27.32
N VAL A 45 31.51 23.28 -28.25
CA VAL A 45 30.17 22.70 -28.18
C VAL A 45 30.36 21.19 -28.12
N THR A 46 30.19 20.57 -26.95
CA THR A 46 30.13 19.11 -26.87
C THR A 46 28.81 18.69 -27.48
N ALA A 47 28.80 18.54 -28.80
CA ALA A 47 27.84 17.68 -29.46
C ALA A 47 27.93 16.35 -28.72
N TRP A 48 26.84 15.98 -28.05
CA TRP A 48 26.63 14.61 -27.55
C TRP A 48 26.50 13.70 -28.77
N VAL A 49 27.62 13.46 -29.45
CA VAL A 49 27.77 12.32 -30.33
C VAL A 49 27.70 11.14 -29.37
N ARG A 50 26.53 10.49 -29.30
CA ARG A 50 26.46 9.11 -28.82
C ARG A 50 27.47 8.35 -29.64
N ARG A 51 28.66 8.14 -29.07
CA ARG A 51 29.66 7.25 -29.61
C ARG A 51 28.93 5.91 -29.71
N PHE A 52 28.58 5.54 -30.95
CA PHE A 52 28.07 4.23 -31.29
C PHE A 52 29.16 3.26 -30.83
N GLY A 53 29.00 2.78 -29.59
CA GLY A 53 29.92 1.87 -28.96
C GLY A 53 30.00 0.64 -29.83
N SER A 54 31.25 0.22 -30.06
CA SER A 54 31.66 -1.06 -30.63
C SER A 54 30.57 -2.11 -30.55
N ARG A 55 30.21 -2.65 -31.72
CA ARG A 55 29.32 -3.80 -31.92
C ARG A 55 29.75 -4.93 -30.98
N ARG A 56 29.21 -4.96 -29.75
CA ARG A 56 29.34 -6.11 -28.85
C ARG A 56 28.72 -7.27 -29.62
N LYS A 57 29.53 -8.30 -29.89
CA LYS A 57 28.99 -9.61 -30.26
C LYS A 57 28.24 -10.09 -29.02
N LEU A 58 26.93 -9.88 -29.02
CA LEU A 58 26.05 -10.53 -28.05
C LEU A 58 26.23 -12.03 -28.28
N THR A 59 26.76 -12.73 -27.29
CA THR A 59 26.68 -14.18 -27.23
C THR A 59 25.20 -14.56 -27.26
N ALA A 60 24.87 -15.69 -27.89
CA ALA A 60 23.50 -16.07 -28.26
C ALA A 60 22.49 -16.21 -27.09
N GLU A 61 22.91 -15.96 -25.85
CA GLU A 61 22.12 -16.16 -24.62
C GLU A 61 21.53 -14.88 -24.01
N GLU A 62 21.84 -13.69 -24.53
CA GLU A 62 21.20 -12.43 -24.09
C GLU A 62 20.54 -11.72 -25.26
N ILE A 63 19.39 -12.25 -25.70
CA ILE A 63 18.46 -11.50 -26.54
C ILE A 63 17.62 -10.63 -25.59
N GLU A 64 18.18 -9.51 -25.15
CA GLU A 64 17.39 -8.46 -24.49
C GLU A 64 16.40 -7.90 -25.51
N MET A 65 15.11 -7.97 -25.18
CA MET A 65 14.10 -7.34 -26.01
C MET A 65 14.25 -5.81 -25.92
N PRO A 66 14.18 -5.07 -27.05
CA PRO A 66 14.42 -3.62 -27.05
C PRO A 66 13.26 -2.81 -26.47
N PHE A 67 12.17 -3.46 -26.07
CA PHE A 67 10.96 -2.81 -25.56
C PHE A 67 10.99 -2.75 -24.04
N ALA A 68 11.14 -1.54 -23.50
CA ALA A 68 11.05 -1.31 -22.07
C ALA A 68 9.67 -1.74 -21.53
N GLY A 69 9.67 -2.47 -20.41
CA GLY A 69 8.45 -2.93 -19.73
C GLY A 69 7.92 -4.30 -20.19
N VAL A 70 8.54 -4.93 -21.20
CA VAL A 70 8.18 -6.29 -21.60
C VAL A 70 9.12 -7.29 -20.94
N LEU A 71 8.58 -8.09 -20.00
CA LEU A 71 9.33 -9.14 -19.29
C LEU A 71 9.52 -10.43 -20.11
N ALA A 72 8.97 -10.49 -21.32
CA ALA A 72 9.07 -11.67 -22.18
C ALA A 72 10.51 -11.87 -22.64
N LYS A 73 11.07 -13.03 -22.33
CA LYS A 73 12.47 -13.37 -22.64
C LYS A 73 12.65 -13.97 -24.04
N GLN A 74 11.56 -14.24 -24.76
CA GLN A 74 11.60 -15.03 -26.00
C GLN A 74 10.63 -14.48 -27.04
N TYR A 75 11.09 -14.38 -28.28
CA TYR A 75 10.24 -14.11 -29.44
C TYR A 75 9.52 -15.40 -29.85
N VAL A 76 8.21 -15.32 -30.03
CA VAL A 76 7.39 -16.42 -30.56
C VAL A 76 7.00 -16.07 -31.99
N HIS A 77 7.23 -16.97 -32.93
CA HIS A 77 6.99 -16.75 -34.37
C HIS A 77 5.65 -17.29 -34.87
N ARG A 78 4.85 -17.90 -33.98
CA ARG A 78 3.49 -18.38 -34.23
C ARG A 78 2.58 -17.89 -33.11
N PRO A 79 1.30 -17.60 -33.39
CA PRO A 79 0.36 -17.21 -32.34
C PRO A 79 0.08 -18.41 -31.43
N GLU A 80 0.63 -18.39 -30.22
CA GLU A 80 0.30 -19.32 -29.14
C GLU A 80 -0.59 -18.62 -28.12
N PHE A 81 -1.89 -18.95 -28.14
CA PHE A 81 -2.83 -18.44 -27.16
C PHE A 81 -2.74 -19.30 -25.90
N LYS A 82 -2.25 -18.73 -24.80
CA LYS A 82 -2.34 -19.39 -23.50
C LYS A 82 -3.82 -19.51 -23.14
N LYS A 83 -4.34 -20.74 -23.17
CA LYS A 83 -5.67 -21.03 -22.61
C LYS A 83 -5.59 -20.90 -21.10
N THR A 84 -6.65 -20.33 -20.57
CA THR A 84 -6.84 -19.76 -19.23
C THR A 84 -6.16 -20.54 -18.11
N TYR A 85 -5.56 -19.78 -17.19
CA TYR A 85 -4.91 -20.25 -15.97
C TYR A 85 -5.82 -21.21 -15.19
N GLU A 86 -5.23 -22.22 -14.55
CA GLU A 86 -5.88 -22.96 -13.47
C GLU A 86 -6.31 -21.96 -12.39
N GLY A 87 -7.47 -22.19 -11.77
CA GLY A 87 -8.01 -21.29 -10.75
C GLY A 87 -7.05 -21.17 -9.56
N ILE A 88 -6.94 -19.97 -8.99
CA ILE A 88 -6.19 -19.76 -7.75
C ILE A 88 -6.85 -20.61 -6.66
N PRO A 89 -6.10 -21.42 -5.90
CA PRO A 89 -6.67 -22.24 -4.85
C PRO A 89 -7.30 -21.37 -3.75
N ILE A 90 -8.40 -21.85 -3.16
CA ILE A 90 -9.14 -21.14 -2.13
C ILE A 90 -8.56 -21.51 -0.76
N LEU A 91 -8.17 -20.49 0.02
CA LEU A 91 -7.74 -20.67 1.40
C LEU A 91 -8.93 -21.00 2.30
N ARG A 92 -8.82 -22.08 3.08
CA ARG A 92 -9.82 -22.50 4.06
C ARG A 92 -9.13 -22.98 5.34
N GLN A 93 -9.53 -22.45 6.49
CA GLN A 93 -8.95 -22.79 7.80
C GLN A 93 -9.87 -23.64 8.68
N LEU A 94 -11.18 -23.56 8.45
CA LEU A 94 -12.21 -24.30 9.19
C LEU A 94 -12.98 -25.23 8.26
N GLU A 95 -13.30 -26.42 8.78
CA GLU A 95 -14.24 -27.36 8.16
C GLU A 95 -15.69 -26.98 8.47
N TYR A 96 -16.65 -27.62 7.79
CA TYR A 96 -18.09 -27.32 7.94
C TYR A 96 -18.65 -27.61 9.33
N ASP A 97 -18.01 -28.50 10.08
CA ASP A 97 -18.34 -28.82 11.47
C ASP A 97 -17.75 -27.84 12.48
N GLY A 98 -16.97 -26.85 12.02
CA GLY A 98 -16.27 -25.89 12.86
C GLY A 98 -14.97 -26.41 13.45
N THR A 99 -14.47 -27.57 13.01
CA THR A 99 -13.14 -28.06 13.37
C THR A 99 -12.06 -27.34 12.56
N LEU A 100 -10.89 -27.13 13.17
CA LEU A 100 -9.72 -26.59 12.49
C LEU A 100 -9.13 -27.67 11.58
N VAL A 101 -8.69 -27.28 10.39
CA VAL A 101 -7.94 -28.15 9.50
C VAL A 101 -6.60 -28.53 10.15
N ASP A 102 -6.16 -29.77 9.94
CA ASP A 102 -4.92 -30.30 10.50
C ASP A 102 -3.72 -29.38 10.25
N GLY A 103 -3.00 -29.05 11.33
CA GLY A 103 -1.80 -28.22 11.26
C GLY A 103 -2.04 -26.71 11.26
N ILE A 104 -3.29 -26.26 11.45
CA ILE A 104 -3.64 -24.84 11.61
C ILE A 104 -3.95 -24.54 13.08
N GLU A 105 -3.33 -23.49 13.60
CA GLU A 105 -3.63 -22.94 14.93
C GLU A 105 -4.39 -21.61 14.79
N LEU A 106 -5.23 -21.30 15.79
CA LEU A 106 -5.96 -20.04 15.83
C LEU A 106 -4.99 -18.87 16.01
N PRO A 107 -5.07 -17.81 15.18
CA PRO A 107 -4.17 -16.67 15.26
C PRO A 107 -4.53 -15.69 16.40
N PHE A 108 -5.67 -15.88 17.08
CA PHE A 108 -6.19 -15.01 18.13
C PHE A 108 -6.74 -15.82 19.31
N PRO A 109 -6.84 -15.22 20.52
CA PRO A 109 -7.43 -15.87 21.68
C PRO A 109 -8.94 -16.12 21.53
N LEU A 110 -9.47 -17.10 22.24
CA LEU A 110 -10.88 -17.51 22.13
C LEU A 110 -11.85 -16.37 22.45
N GLU A 111 -11.50 -15.50 23.40
CA GLU A 111 -12.30 -14.35 23.81
C GLU A 111 -12.57 -13.38 22.65
N GLU A 112 -11.57 -13.17 21.80
CA GLU A 112 -11.69 -12.34 20.60
C GLU A 112 -12.60 -13.01 19.56
N GLY A 113 -12.47 -14.33 19.39
CA GLY A 113 -13.38 -15.14 18.57
C GLY A 113 -14.84 -15.02 19.01
N VAL A 114 -15.10 -15.04 20.32
CA VAL A 114 -16.44 -14.84 20.89
C VAL A 114 -16.95 -13.42 20.61
N ALA A 115 -16.10 -12.40 20.74
CA ALA A 115 -16.48 -11.02 20.43
C ALA A 115 -16.85 -10.86 18.95
N MET A 116 -16.06 -11.43 18.03
CA MET A 116 -16.38 -11.45 16.60
C MET A 116 -17.70 -12.15 16.32
N TYR A 117 -17.95 -13.30 16.95
CA TYR A 117 -19.22 -14.02 16.82
C TYR A 117 -20.42 -13.20 17.30
N GLN A 118 -20.29 -12.51 18.43
CA GLN A 118 -21.33 -11.60 18.92
C GLN A 118 -21.61 -10.46 17.93
N THR A 119 -20.59 -9.92 17.28
CA THR A 119 -20.75 -8.88 16.25
C THR A 119 -21.48 -9.41 15.03
N MET A 120 -21.13 -10.61 14.54
CA MET A 120 -21.86 -11.25 13.43
C MET A 120 -23.35 -11.43 13.77
N LEU A 121 -23.68 -11.91 14.97
CA LEU A 121 -25.07 -12.04 15.40
C LEU A 121 -25.81 -10.70 15.45
N LYS A 122 -25.16 -9.63 15.93
CA LYS A 122 -25.75 -8.29 15.95
C LYS A 122 -26.09 -7.82 14.54
N LEU A 123 -25.19 -8.03 13.57
CA LEU A 123 -25.43 -7.65 12.18
C LEU A 123 -26.66 -8.36 11.61
N THR A 124 -26.80 -9.67 11.84
CA THR A 124 -27.97 -10.42 11.40
C THR A 124 -29.27 -9.87 12.01
N VAL A 125 -29.25 -9.49 13.30
CA VAL A 125 -30.43 -8.88 13.96
C VAL A 125 -30.73 -7.49 13.40
N TYR A 126 -29.70 -6.66 13.18
CA TYR A 126 -29.87 -5.33 12.58
C TYR A 126 -30.46 -5.43 11.18
N ASP A 127 -29.97 -6.37 10.36
CA ASP A 127 -30.47 -6.59 9.02
C ASP A 127 -31.95 -6.95 9.01
N GLN A 128 -32.38 -7.85 9.90
CA GLN A 128 -33.78 -8.23 10.00
C GLN A 128 -34.67 -7.03 10.37
N ILE A 129 -34.26 -6.26 11.38
CA ILE A 129 -35.03 -5.09 11.84
C ILE A 129 -35.11 -4.03 10.75
N MET A 130 -33.99 -3.69 10.13
CA MET A 130 -33.93 -2.64 9.11
C MET A 130 -34.67 -3.04 7.84
N TYR A 131 -34.60 -4.33 7.48
CA TYR A 131 -35.40 -4.88 6.39
C TYR A 131 -36.90 -4.73 6.67
N ASP A 132 -37.36 -5.05 7.88
CA ASP A 132 -38.78 -4.91 8.24
C ASP A 132 -39.23 -3.43 8.28
N ILE A 133 -38.37 -2.53 8.75
CA ILE A 133 -38.60 -1.08 8.73
C ILE A 133 -38.73 -0.56 7.29
N GLN A 134 -37.91 -1.08 6.37
CA GLN A 134 -37.99 -0.77 4.95
C GLN A 134 -39.32 -1.25 4.35
N ARG A 135 -39.78 -2.45 4.71
CA ARG A 135 -41.07 -2.99 4.25
C ARG A 135 -42.27 -2.22 4.80
N GLN A 136 -42.13 -1.59 5.97
CA GLN A 136 -43.12 -0.66 6.52
C GLN A 136 -43.10 0.72 5.86
N GLY A 137 -42.16 0.98 4.94
CA GLY A 137 -42.03 2.27 4.26
C GLY A 137 -41.49 3.39 5.15
N ARG A 138 -40.87 3.05 6.30
CA ARG A 138 -40.30 4.06 7.23
C ARG A 138 -38.93 4.55 6.77
N ILE A 139 -38.20 3.73 6.03
CA ILE A 139 -36.97 4.09 5.31
C ILE A 139 -37.12 3.74 3.82
N SER A 140 -36.49 4.52 2.94
CA SER A 140 -36.63 4.35 1.50
C SER A 140 -35.84 3.17 0.93
N PHE A 141 -34.67 2.89 1.50
CA PHE A 141 -33.74 1.89 0.97
C PHE A 141 -32.88 1.28 2.08
N TYR A 142 -32.67 -0.03 2.01
CA TYR A 142 -31.78 -0.79 2.89
C TYR A 142 -31.21 -1.99 2.13
N MET A 143 -29.96 -2.37 2.44
CA MET A 143 -29.29 -3.54 1.87
C MET A 143 -28.83 -4.46 3.01
N THR A 144 -29.19 -5.74 2.92
CA THR A 144 -28.81 -6.76 3.91
C THR A 144 -27.42 -7.29 3.63
N ASN A 145 -26.70 -7.75 4.66
CA ASN A 145 -25.34 -8.27 4.62
C ASN A 145 -25.28 -9.78 4.91
N SER A 146 -26.41 -10.46 4.78
CA SER A 146 -26.56 -11.88 5.10
C SER A 146 -25.61 -12.76 4.27
N GLY A 147 -24.80 -13.57 4.95
CA GLY A 147 -23.82 -14.46 4.33
C GLY A 147 -22.44 -13.83 4.11
N GLU A 148 -22.28 -12.53 4.39
CA GLU A 148 -21.02 -11.79 4.25
C GLU A 148 -20.54 -11.21 5.59
N GLU A 149 -21.21 -11.51 6.71
CA GLU A 149 -20.90 -10.93 8.02
C GLU A 149 -19.48 -11.29 8.49
N ALA A 150 -19.08 -12.55 8.30
CA ALA A 150 -17.78 -13.04 8.71
C ALA A 150 -16.62 -12.39 7.93
N ALA A 151 -16.83 -12.07 6.65
CA ALA A 151 -15.81 -11.43 5.83
C ALA A 151 -15.52 -10.02 6.32
N GLN A 152 -16.54 -9.29 6.76
CA GLN A 152 -16.42 -7.92 7.25
C GLN A 152 -15.82 -7.88 8.65
N VAL A 153 -16.40 -8.65 9.59
CA VAL A 153 -15.94 -8.70 10.97
C VAL A 153 -14.53 -9.29 11.07
N GLY A 154 -14.24 -10.34 10.29
CA GLY A 154 -12.91 -10.96 10.30
C GLY A 154 -11.83 -10.07 9.68
N SER A 155 -12.17 -9.32 8.63
CA SER A 155 -11.21 -8.37 8.04
C SER A 155 -10.99 -7.14 8.93
N SER A 156 -12.02 -6.64 9.61
CA SER A 156 -11.89 -5.51 10.54
C SER A 156 -11.13 -5.88 11.81
N ALA A 157 -11.32 -7.09 12.34
CA ALA A 157 -10.58 -7.58 13.50
C ALA A 157 -9.06 -7.69 13.26
N ALA A 158 -8.64 -7.83 11.99
CA ALA A 158 -7.22 -7.88 11.63
C ALA A 158 -6.57 -6.49 11.48
N LEU A 159 -7.35 -5.41 11.53
CA LEU A 159 -6.89 -4.02 11.35
C LEU A 159 -6.71 -3.30 12.68
N ASP A 160 -5.85 -2.29 12.68
CA ASP A 160 -5.73 -1.36 13.81
C ASP A 160 -6.79 -0.25 13.72
N LEU A 161 -7.19 0.31 14.87
CA LEU A 161 -8.20 1.39 14.93
C LEU A 161 -7.82 2.67 14.17
N GLY A 162 -6.55 2.83 13.81
CA GLY A 162 -6.05 3.96 13.02
C GLY A 162 -6.08 3.74 11.51
N ASP A 163 -6.41 2.54 11.06
CA ASP A 163 -6.39 2.18 9.64
C ASP A 163 -7.56 2.79 8.88
N VAL A 164 -7.28 3.22 7.64
CA VAL A 164 -8.28 3.85 6.77
C VAL A 164 -9.00 2.78 5.96
N ILE A 165 -10.34 2.80 6.03
CA ILE A 165 -11.20 1.83 5.36
C ILE A 165 -12.04 2.54 4.29
N PHE A 166 -12.13 1.93 3.11
CA PHE A 166 -12.95 2.40 2.00
C PHE A 166 -14.10 1.40 1.74
N PRO A 167 -15.24 1.54 2.43
CA PRO A 167 -16.39 0.67 2.24
C PRO A 167 -17.21 1.05 0.98
N GLN A 168 -18.05 0.14 0.51
CA GLN A 168 -18.90 0.32 -0.67
C GLN A 168 -20.38 0.51 -0.29
N TYR A 169 -21.06 -0.53 0.21
CA TYR A 169 -22.45 -0.43 0.73
C TYR A 169 -22.88 -1.62 1.61
N ARG A 170 -22.10 -2.71 1.68
CA ARG A 170 -22.42 -3.89 2.51
C ARG A 170 -21.60 -3.98 3.79
N GLU A 171 -20.68 -3.07 4.04
CA GLU A 171 -19.64 -3.20 5.07
C GLU A 171 -20.10 -2.66 6.44
N LEU A 172 -21.34 -2.96 6.85
CA LEU A 172 -21.87 -2.52 8.15
C LEU A 172 -21.14 -3.19 9.33
N GLY A 173 -20.51 -4.34 9.10
CA GLY A 173 -19.82 -5.13 10.11
C GLY A 173 -18.39 -4.71 10.43
N VAL A 174 -17.90 -3.65 9.78
CA VAL A 174 -16.53 -3.14 9.95
C VAL A 174 -16.42 -2.18 11.12
#